data_AF-A0A1Y1MM12-F1
#
_entry.id   AF-A0A1Y1MM12-F1
#
_cell.length_a   1.000
_cell.length_b   1.000
_cell.length_c   1.000
_cell.angle_alpha   90.00
_cell.angle_beta   90.00
_cell.angle_gamma   90.00
#
_symmetry.space_group_name_H-M   'P 1'
#
loop_
_entity.id
_entity.type
_entity.pdbx_description
1 polymer ?
#
loop_
_entity_poly.entity_id
_entity_poly.type
_entity_poly.pdbx_seq_one_letter_code
_entity_poly.pdbx_strand_id
1 'polypeptide(L)'
;YREDDINQPSTSNISGYLASFIEENINLQSHQEDMVSFRLDHNDTSPEFFNLHTVDIGSLHDNDMSEKSSTEKLILHRGNVFRELIDAVKNRNISFKNMQIEMVLPNGKTELAEDLGGVLRDTISEFFNTFYETCTMGTELKVPCLRHDFQKEEWSAIGHIIKESFVSEKYFPIRIAPAFFKSSLDEPIDNDEVLENFLKFVSHSDAVLLRNSLQNFEDADEDDLLEFCTNYDAKCLPNKHNLKVMLEQIAKEEILQKPSFVRECIRPHLNYIKHILNIDYIFSAY
;
A
#
# COMPACT_ATOMS: atom_id res chain seq x y z
N TYR A 1 -17.68 22.54 40.55
CA TYR A 1 -17.15 21.17 40.67
C TYR A 1 -18.22 20.16 40.34
N ARG A 2 -18.27 19.80 39.06
CA ARG A 2 -18.62 18.49 38.48
C ARG A 2 -18.31 18.67 37.00
N GLU A 3 -17.12 18.20 36.64
CA GLU A 3 -16.67 17.99 35.27
C GLU A 3 -17.28 16.67 34.80
N ASP A 4 -17.80 16.64 33.57
CA ASP A 4 -17.88 15.50 32.63
C ASP A 4 -18.98 15.79 31.60
N ASP A 5 -18.62 16.55 30.57
CA ASP A 5 -19.33 16.66 29.28
C ASP A 5 -18.30 17.07 28.22
N ILE A 6 -17.57 16.09 27.66
CA ILE A 6 -16.69 16.29 26.51
C ILE A 6 -17.50 15.93 25.26
N ASN A 7 -17.86 16.97 24.51
CA ASN A 7 -18.39 16.91 23.15
C ASN A 7 -17.52 16.04 22.23
N GLN A 8 -18.07 14.95 21.71
CA GLN A 8 -17.58 14.32 20.48
C GLN A 8 -18.16 15.06 19.25
N PRO A 9 -17.36 15.36 18.22
CA PRO A 9 -17.88 15.99 17.01
C PRO A 9 -18.57 14.94 16.12
N SER A 10 -19.84 15.18 15.85
CA SER A 10 -20.67 14.47 14.86
C SER A 10 -20.13 14.68 13.44
N THR A 11 -19.72 13.61 12.75
CA THR A 11 -19.41 13.64 11.31
C THR A 11 -20.68 13.35 10.51
N SER A 12 -21.35 14.39 10.04
CA SER A 12 -22.39 14.29 9.02
C SER A 12 -22.13 15.30 7.90
N ASN A 13 -22.31 14.82 6.66
CA ASN A 13 -22.31 15.53 5.37
C ASN A 13 -20.99 15.63 4.59
N ILE A 14 -20.59 14.53 3.94
CA ILE A 14 -19.68 14.54 2.76
C ILE A 14 -20.40 14.07 1.48
N SER A 15 -21.63 13.55 1.56
CA SER A 15 -22.36 12.97 0.41
C SER A 15 -22.75 13.97 -0.69
N GLY A 16 -22.69 15.28 -0.45
CA GLY A 16 -23.12 16.29 -1.43
C GLY A 16 -22.08 16.71 -2.47
N TYR A 17 -20.78 16.46 -2.23
CA TYR A 17 -19.70 17.01 -3.06
C TYR A 17 -19.22 16.10 -4.20
N LEU A 18 -19.53 14.81 -4.16
CA LEU A 18 -19.07 13.84 -5.17
C LEU A 18 -19.94 13.82 -6.45
N ALA A 19 -21.17 14.36 -6.40
CA ALA A 19 -22.08 14.33 -7.54
C ALA A 19 -21.76 15.35 -8.64
N SER A 20 -20.94 16.39 -8.36
CA SER A 20 -20.66 17.46 -9.32
C SER A 20 -19.44 17.23 -10.21
N PHE A 21 -18.70 16.13 -10.05
CA PHE A 21 -17.45 15.88 -10.79
C PHE A 21 -17.58 14.86 -11.93
N ILE A 22 -18.75 14.22 -12.10
CA ILE A 22 -18.93 13.13 -13.06
C ILE A 22 -19.48 13.59 -14.43
N GLU A 23 -20.01 14.82 -14.55
CA GLU A 23 -20.73 15.22 -15.77
C GLU A 23 -19.90 15.89 -16.88
N GLU A 24 -18.59 16.12 -16.74
CA GLU A 24 -17.85 16.98 -17.70
C GLU A 24 -16.79 16.33 -18.60
N ASN A 25 -16.63 15.01 -18.66
CA ASN A 25 -15.63 14.40 -19.58
C ASN A 25 -16.13 13.19 -20.37
N ILE A 26 -17.17 13.39 -21.18
CA ILE A 26 -17.45 12.52 -22.33
C ILE A 26 -17.39 13.38 -23.59
N ASN A 27 -16.21 13.44 -24.22
CA ASN A 27 -16.14 13.65 -25.66
C ASN A 27 -14.96 12.86 -26.24
N LEU A 28 -15.29 11.70 -26.79
CA LEU A 28 -14.39 10.80 -27.51
C LEU A 28 -14.13 11.37 -28.91
N GLN A 29 -12.86 11.50 -29.29
CA GLN A 29 -12.44 11.48 -30.70
C GLN A 29 -11.43 10.37 -30.92
N SER A 30 -11.80 9.48 -31.83
CA SER A 30 -11.11 8.31 -32.33
C SER A 30 -9.93 8.67 -33.24
N HIS A 31 -8.78 8.02 -33.07
CA HIS A 31 -7.86 7.75 -34.18
C HIS A 31 -7.18 6.38 -34.03
N GLN A 32 -7.37 5.55 -35.06
CA GLN A 32 -6.65 4.31 -35.37
C GLN A 32 -5.28 4.61 -36.00
N GLU A 33 -4.31 3.73 -35.75
CA GLU A 33 -3.12 3.34 -36.57
C GLU A 33 -2.15 2.61 -35.61
N ASP A 34 -1.43 1.52 -35.87
CA ASP A 34 -1.39 0.50 -36.92
C ASP A 34 -0.65 -0.71 -36.29
N MET A 35 -1.16 -1.93 -36.49
CA MET A 35 -0.55 -3.18 -36.01
C MET A 35 0.39 -3.77 -37.07
N VAL A 36 1.69 -3.85 -36.77
CA VAL A 36 2.63 -4.66 -37.57
C VAL A 36 2.72 -6.06 -36.97
N SER A 37 2.28 -7.05 -37.75
CA SER A 37 2.32 -8.47 -37.42
C SER A 37 3.71 -9.06 -37.70
N PHE A 38 4.27 -9.84 -36.77
CA PHE A 38 5.30 -10.83 -37.11
C PHE A 38 4.82 -12.23 -36.70
N ARG A 39 4.51 -13.05 -37.72
CA ARG A 39 4.36 -14.51 -37.59
C ARG A 39 5.73 -15.15 -37.56
N LEU A 40 5.93 -16.10 -36.64
CA LEU A 40 6.88 -17.21 -36.81
C LEU A 40 6.19 -18.50 -36.38
N ASP A 41 6.29 -19.50 -37.26
CA ASP A 41 5.66 -20.81 -37.21
C ASP A 41 6.22 -21.72 -36.10
N HIS A 42 5.37 -22.66 -35.69
CA HIS A 42 5.66 -23.72 -34.71
C HIS A 42 6.74 -24.70 -35.19
N ASN A 43 7.59 -25.16 -34.26
CA ASN A 43 7.83 -26.59 -34.08
C ASN A 43 8.44 -26.93 -32.69
N ASP A 44 8.17 -28.18 -32.33
CA ASP A 44 8.13 -28.88 -31.05
C ASP A 44 9.41 -28.94 -30.18
N THR A 45 9.17 -29.38 -28.93
CA THR A 45 10.02 -30.09 -27.94
C THR A 45 10.90 -29.34 -26.90
N SER A 46 10.68 -29.74 -25.64
CA SER A 46 11.22 -29.28 -24.34
C SER A 46 12.69 -29.71 -24.05
N PRO A 47 13.26 -29.50 -22.83
CA PRO A 47 14.28 -28.50 -22.56
C PRO A 47 15.65 -29.11 -22.20
N GLU A 48 16.74 -28.61 -22.81
CA GLU A 48 18.10 -28.98 -22.40
C GLU A 48 18.78 -27.84 -21.62
N PHE A 49 19.20 -28.21 -20.41
CA PHE A 49 20.12 -27.48 -19.55
C PHE A 49 21.42 -27.14 -20.31
N PHE A 50 21.78 -25.85 -20.38
CA PHE A 50 23.11 -25.44 -20.80
C PHE A 50 23.85 -24.70 -19.68
N ASN A 51 24.82 -25.42 -19.12
CA ASN A 51 25.98 -24.87 -18.42
C ASN A 51 26.70 -23.88 -19.34
N LEU A 52 26.94 -22.64 -18.87
CA LEU A 52 27.84 -21.73 -19.54
C LEU A 52 29.21 -21.77 -18.86
N HIS A 53 30.14 -22.47 -19.52
CA HIS A 53 31.57 -22.38 -19.28
C HIS A 53 32.06 -20.95 -19.57
N THR A 54 32.91 -20.48 -18.67
CA THR A 54 33.88 -19.38 -18.81
C THR A 54 34.50 -19.30 -20.20
N VAL A 55 34.39 -18.13 -20.82
CA VAL A 55 35.27 -17.72 -21.92
C VAL A 55 35.99 -16.45 -21.47
N ASP A 56 37.29 -16.62 -21.26
CA ASP A 56 38.27 -15.58 -20.95
C ASP A 56 38.70 -14.93 -22.27
N ILE A 57 38.43 -13.64 -22.45
CA ILE A 57 38.98 -12.83 -23.55
C ILE A 57 39.64 -11.62 -22.92
N GLY A 58 40.97 -11.61 -23.01
CA GLY A 58 41.83 -10.68 -22.30
C GLY A 58 41.77 -9.22 -22.76
N SER A 59 42.08 -8.37 -21.78
CA SER A 59 42.90 -7.16 -21.86
C SER A 59 42.64 -6.17 -23.00
N LEU A 60 41.82 -5.16 -22.69
CA LEU A 60 42.05 -3.79 -23.17
C LEU A 60 42.23 -2.88 -21.94
N HIS A 61 43.40 -2.25 -21.87
CA HIS A 61 43.75 -1.22 -20.91
C HIS A 61 43.11 0.12 -21.32
N ASP A 62 42.96 0.99 -20.31
CA ASP A 62 42.74 2.43 -20.37
C ASP A 62 41.30 2.93 -20.61
N ASN A 63 40.55 3.11 -19.51
CA ASN A 63 40.50 4.42 -18.87
C ASN A 63 39.78 4.33 -17.52
N ASP A 64 40.55 4.64 -16.47
CA ASP A 64 40.07 5.08 -15.16
C ASP A 64 39.18 6.32 -15.34
N MET A 65 37.87 6.11 -15.27
CA MET A 65 36.93 7.09 -14.76
C MET A 65 36.12 6.34 -13.70
N SER A 66 36.69 6.24 -12.50
CA SER A 66 35.86 6.13 -11.32
C SER A 66 34.90 7.32 -11.29
N GLU A 67 33.71 7.13 -11.85
CA GLU A 67 32.55 7.91 -11.45
C GLU A 67 32.41 7.70 -9.95
N LYS A 68 32.98 8.62 -9.16
CA LYS A 68 32.52 8.82 -7.79
C LYS A 68 31.04 9.14 -7.91
N SER A 69 30.19 8.13 -7.77
CA SER A 69 28.77 8.36 -7.54
C SER A 69 28.72 9.23 -6.30
N SER A 70 28.40 10.52 -6.45
CA SER A 70 28.25 11.40 -5.31
C SER A 70 27.06 10.88 -4.52
N THR A 71 27.32 10.15 -3.45
CA THR A 71 26.28 9.69 -2.53
C THR A 71 25.62 10.93 -1.95
N GLU A 72 24.33 11.10 -2.22
CA GLU A 72 23.58 12.26 -1.74
C GLU A 72 23.27 12.06 -0.26
N LYS A 73 23.52 13.08 0.55
CA LYS A 73 23.25 13.02 1.99
C LYS A 73 21.82 13.44 2.30
N LEU A 74 21.12 12.66 3.12
CA LEU A 74 19.82 13.01 3.69
C LEU A 74 19.91 12.96 5.21
N ILE A 75 19.65 14.10 5.84
CA ILE A 75 19.63 14.26 7.29
C ILE A 75 18.18 14.13 7.74
N LEU A 76 17.92 13.23 8.68
CA LEU A 76 16.61 12.99 9.28
C LEU A 76 16.71 13.03 10.79
N HIS A 77 15.63 13.44 11.47
CA HIS A 77 15.57 13.48 12.93
C HIS A 77 14.75 12.32 13.47
N ARG A 78 15.30 11.63 14.48
CA ARG A 78 14.61 10.55 15.19
C ARG A 78 13.30 11.06 15.76
N GLY A 79 12.21 10.34 15.53
CA GLY A 79 10.84 10.71 15.88
C GLY A 79 10.16 11.67 14.89
N ASN A 80 10.86 12.17 13.87
CA ASN A 80 10.30 13.02 12.80
C ASN A 80 10.47 12.43 11.39
N VAL A 81 11.02 11.21 11.28
CA VAL A 81 11.34 10.56 10.00
C VAL A 81 10.16 10.55 9.04
N PHE A 82 8.95 10.28 9.53
CA PHE A 82 7.75 10.21 8.70
C PHE A 82 7.50 11.50 7.89
N ARG A 83 7.47 12.65 8.58
CA ARG A 83 7.25 13.96 7.94
C ARG A 83 8.42 14.34 7.05
N GLU A 84 9.65 14.24 7.58
CA GLU A 84 10.84 14.72 6.89
C GLU A 84 11.15 13.91 5.62
N LEU A 85 10.89 12.60 5.64
CA LEU A 85 11.08 11.76 4.46
C LEU A 85 10.02 12.06 3.39
N ILE A 86 8.76 12.27 3.76
CA ILE A 86 7.71 12.72 2.83
C ILE A 86 8.12 14.06 2.20
N ASP A 87 8.50 15.04 3.01
CA ASP A 87 8.90 16.36 2.53
C ASP A 87 10.14 16.28 1.61
N ALA A 88 11.12 15.46 1.97
CA ALA A 88 12.30 15.27 1.13
C ALA A 88 11.94 14.66 -0.23
N VAL A 89 11.09 13.64 -0.26
CA VAL A 89 10.65 12.97 -1.50
C VAL A 89 9.74 13.85 -2.36
N LYS A 90 8.95 14.74 -1.76
CA LYS A 90 8.14 15.72 -2.49
C LYS A 90 9.00 16.75 -3.23
N ASN A 91 10.12 17.15 -2.63
CA ASN A 91 10.96 18.23 -3.13
C ASN A 91 12.05 17.76 -4.11
N ARG A 92 12.38 16.46 -4.14
CA ARG A 92 13.40 15.90 -5.03
C ARG A 92 13.12 14.43 -5.34
N ASN A 93 13.63 13.96 -6.48
CA ASN A 93 13.59 12.54 -6.83
C ASN A 93 14.69 11.79 -6.07
N ILE A 94 14.32 11.14 -4.96
CA ILE A 94 15.26 10.41 -4.10
C ILE A 94 15.40 8.97 -4.55
N SER A 95 16.63 8.45 -4.61
CA SER A 95 16.85 7.00 -4.62
C SER A 95 17.62 6.54 -3.39
N PHE A 96 17.06 5.60 -2.63
CA PHE A 96 17.65 5.12 -1.37
C PHE A 96 18.97 4.39 -1.59
N LYS A 97 19.20 3.78 -2.76
CA LYS A 97 20.47 3.12 -3.11
C LYS A 97 21.67 4.06 -3.18
N ASN A 98 21.42 5.34 -3.48
CA ASN A 98 22.46 6.34 -3.67
C ASN A 98 22.46 7.38 -2.54
N MET A 99 21.73 7.10 -1.45
CA MET A 99 21.63 8.00 -0.31
C MET A 99 22.45 7.53 0.88
N GLN A 100 23.14 8.47 1.51
CA GLN A 100 23.69 8.32 2.84
C GLN A 100 22.71 8.95 3.83
N ILE A 101 22.13 8.13 4.72
CA ILE A 101 21.23 8.61 5.76
C ILE A 101 22.05 9.01 6.99
N GLU A 102 21.84 10.25 7.44
CA GLU A 102 22.34 10.70 8.73
C GLU A 102 21.16 10.91 9.69
N MET A 103 21.13 10.12 10.77
CA MET A 103 20.10 10.24 11.80
C MET A 103 20.56 11.20 12.90
N VAL A 104 19.75 12.21 13.20
CA VAL A 104 19.96 13.15 14.30
C VAL A 104 19.09 12.74 15.48
N LEU A 105 19.73 12.51 16.62
CA LEU A 105 19.07 12.15 17.87
C LEU A 105 18.32 13.34 18.48
N PRO A 106 17.38 13.12 19.42
CA PRO A 106 16.63 14.21 20.07
C PRO A 106 17.50 15.24 20.81
N ASN A 107 18.74 14.88 21.16
CA ASN A 107 19.71 15.78 21.78
C ASN A 107 20.49 16.65 20.75
N GLY A 108 20.12 16.59 19.47
CA GLY A 108 20.73 17.34 18.38
C GLY A 108 22.06 16.78 17.87
N LYS A 109 22.51 15.63 18.38
CA LYS A 109 23.75 14.97 17.92
C LYS A 109 23.44 13.94 16.85
N THR A 110 24.32 13.82 15.88
CA THR A 110 24.32 12.74 14.90
C THR A 110 24.55 11.39 15.58
N GLU A 111 23.78 10.39 15.19
CA GLU A 111 23.95 8.99 15.58
C GLU A 111 25.27 8.46 14.99
N LEU A 112 26.11 7.87 15.83
CA LEU A 112 27.37 7.26 15.41
C LEU A 112 27.07 5.86 14.86
N ALA A 113 26.71 5.78 13.57
CA ALA A 113 26.48 4.52 12.89
C ALA A 113 27.42 4.38 11.68
N GLU A 114 28.06 3.22 11.56
CA GLU A 114 28.77 2.84 10.33
C GLU A 114 27.70 2.43 9.29
N ASP A 115 27.64 3.17 8.18
CA ASP A 115 26.60 3.01 7.17
C ASP A 115 26.84 1.76 6.30
N LEU A 116 26.51 0.60 6.88
CA LEU A 116 26.41 -0.69 6.18
C LEU A 116 24.94 -1.04 5.89
N GLY A 117 24.08 -0.03 5.71
CA GLY A 117 22.64 -0.19 5.44
C GLY A 117 21.75 -0.40 6.67
N GLY A 118 22.32 -0.53 7.88
CA GLY A 118 21.54 -0.63 9.13
C GLY A 118 20.70 0.63 9.39
N VAL A 119 21.28 1.80 9.17
CA VAL A 119 20.61 3.10 9.39
C VAL A 119 19.42 3.27 8.45
N LEU A 120 19.55 2.86 7.19
CA LEU A 120 18.46 2.92 6.22
C LEU A 120 17.29 2.01 6.64
N ARG A 121 17.56 0.77 7.06
CA ARG A 121 16.51 -0.15 7.54
C ARG A 121 15.81 0.39 8.79
N ASP A 122 16.54 0.99 9.71
CA ASP A 122 15.96 1.62 10.90
C ASP A 122 15.08 2.81 10.53
N THR A 123 15.52 3.63 9.58
CA THR A 123 14.76 4.76 9.04
C THR A 123 13.46 4.29 8.38
N ILE A 124 13.54 3.29 7.51
CA ILE A 124 12.37 2.70 6.83
C ILE A 124 11.40 2.11 7.84
N SER A 125 11.91 1.40 8.86
CA SER A 125 11.08 0.81 9.91
C SER A 125 10.37 1.88 10.74
N GLU A 126 11.06 2.96 11.13
CA GLU A 126 10.46 4.09 11.84
C GLU A 126 9.39 4.80 11.00
N PHE A 127 9.66 4.99 9.70
CA PHE A 127 8.71 5.54 8.76
C PHE A 127 7.42 4.71 8.73
N PHE A 128 7.53 3.40 8.49
CA PHE A 128 6.36 2.55 8.33
C PHE A 128 5.58 2.36 9.64
N ASN A 129 6.24 2.33 10.79
CA ASN A 129 5.53 2.34 12.08
C ASN A 129 4.62 3.57 12.22
N THR A 130 5.15 4.76 11.93
CA THR A 130 4.35 5.99 11.98
C THR A 130 3.26 6.01 10.91
N PHE A 131 3.55 5.51 9.71
CA PHE A 131 2.55 5.37 8.65
C PHE A 131 1.37 4.49 9.09
N TYR A 132 1.63 3.32 9.68
CA TYR A 132 0.58 2.44 10.18
C TYR A 132 -0.27 3.06 11.28
N GLU A 133 0.34 3.88 12.14
CA GLU A 133 -0.36 4.51 13.26
C GLU A 133 -1.20 5.72 12.80
N THR A 134 -0.75 6.45 11.79
CA THR A 134 -1.30 7.79 11.48
C THR A 134 -2.04 7.87 10.16
N CYS A 135 -1.81 6.93 9.24
CA CYS A 135 -2.36 6.97 7.88
C CYS A 135 -3.20 5.74 7.53
N THR A 136 -3.47 4.86 8.48
CA THR A 136 -4.19 3.62 8.21
C THR A 136 -5.19 3.28 9.31
N MET A 137 -6.25 2.55 8.94
CA MET A 137 -7.25 1.98 9.84
C MET A 137 -7.17 0.46 9.85
N GLY A 138 -7.78 -0.17 10.85
CA GLY A 138 -7.83 -1.63 11.00
C GLY A 138 -6.92 -2.17 12.11
N THR A 139 -6.93 -3.49 12.28
CA THR A 139 -6.26 -4.20 13.38
C THR A 139 -5.02 -4.99 12.89
N GLU A 140 -5.19 -6.28 12.59
CA GLU A 140 -4.16 -7.20 12.07
C GLU A 140 -3.71 -6.71 10.70
N LEU A 141 -4.67 -6.58 9.77
CA LEU A 141 -4.48 -5.89 8.51
C LEU A 141 -4.94 -4.44 8.61
N LYS A 142 -4.19 -3.60 7.91
CA LYS A 142 -4.37 -2.16 7.83
C LYS A 142 -4.79 -1.76 6.43
N VAL A 143 -5.56 -0.70 6.31
CA VAL A 143 -5.89 -0.06 5.01
C VAL A 143 -5.62 1.43 5.11
N PRO A 144 -4.97 2.05 4.11
CA PRO A 144 -4.76 3.49 4.11
C PRO A 144 -6.08 4.25 4.21
N CYS A 145 -6.15 5.25 5.09
CA CYS A 145 -7.34 6.07 5.25
C CYS A 145 -7.12 7.49 4.71
N LEU A 146 -8.18 8.10 4.22
CA LEU A 146 -8.12 9.48 3.76
C LEU A 146 -7.81 10.41 4.92
N ARG A 147 -6.90 11.34 4.66
CA ARG A 147 -6.50 12.38 5.59
C ARG A 147 -6.78 13.74 4.98
N HIS A 148 -7.38 14.62 5.75
CA HIS A 148 -7.73 15.96 5.29
C HIS A 148 -6.50 16.82 4.96
N ASP A 149 -5.37 16.53 5.61
CA ASP A 149 -4.09 17.23 5.44
C ASP A 149 -3.17 16.57 4.39
N PHE A 150 -3.59 15.47 3.75
CA PHE A 150 -2.81 14.79 2.71
C PHE A 150 -3.53 14.91 1.36
N GLN A 151 -2.83 15.49 0.41
CA GLN A 151 -3.25 15.60 -0.98
C GLN A 151 -2.47 14.60 -1.83
N LYS A 152 -2.54 14.77 -3.16
CA LYS A 152 -1.92 13.87 -4.13
C LYS A 152 -0.42 13.75 -3.90
N GLU A 153 0.25 14.85 -3.56
CA GLU A 153 1.70 14.94 -3.41
C GLU A 153 2.19 14.10 -2.24
N GLU A 154 1.52 14.13 -1.08
CA GLU A 154 1.86 13.33 0.09
C GLU A 154 1.67 11.83 -0.18
N TRP A 155 0.52 11.45 -0.75
CA TRP A 155 0.27 10.04 -1.06
C TRP A 155 1.20 9.52 -2.16
N SER A 156 1.53 10.36 -3.15
CA SER A 156 2.52 10.00 -4.17
C SER A 156 3.91 9.83 -3.56
N ALA A 157 4.30 10.68 -2.60
CA ALA A 157 5.56 10.52 -1.88
C ALA A 157 5.60 9.22 -1.06
N ILE A 158 4.49 8.82 -0.41
CA ILE A 158 4.39 7.51 0.25
C ILE A 158 4.57 6.37 -0.75
N GLY A 159 3.90 6.43 -1.91
CA GLY A 159 4.07 5.43 -2.97
C GLY A 159 5.53 5.32 -3.43
N HIS A 160 6.20 6.47 -3.57
CA HIS A 160 7.61 6.52 -3.91
C HIS A 160 8.47 5.88 -2.80
N ILE A 161 8.21 6.18 -1.52
CA ILE A 161 8.94 5.58 -0.39
C ILE A 161 8.74 4.06 -0.34
N ILE A 162 7.53 3.55 -0.60
CA ILE A 162 7.27 2.09 -0.69
C ILE A 162 8.14 1.48 -1.80
N LYS A 163 8.15 2.10 -2.98
CA LYS A 163 8.95 1.66 -4.13
C LYS A 163 10.44 1.64 -3.80
N GLU A 164 10.99 2.73 -3.27
CA GLU A 164 12.42 2.81 -2.93
C GLU A 164 12.80 1.83 -1.81
N SER A 165 11.99 1.70 -0.77
CA SER A 165 12.21 0.75 0.33
C SER A 165 12.31 -0.70 -0.16
N PHE A 166 11.45 -1.08 -1.11
CA PHE A 166 11.48 -2.41 -1.70
C PHE A 166 12.68 -2.62 -2.63
N VAL A 167 13.03 -1.59 -3.41
CA VAL A 167 14.16 -1.64 -4.36
C VAL A 167 15.51 -1.69 -3.64
N SER A 168 15.69 -0.96 -2.54
CA SER A 168 16.94 -0.89 -1.78
C SER A 168 17.09 -2.03 -0.78
N GLU A 169 16.08 -2.26 0.07
CA GLU A 169 16.20 -3.13 1.25
C GLU A 169 15.24 -4.33 1.23
N LYS A 170 14.47 -4.52 0.16
CA LYS A 170 13.38 -5.53 0.08
C LYS A 170 12.35 -5.36 1.20
N TYR A 171 12.25 -4.16 1.76
CA TYR A 171 11.26 -3.84 2.77
C TYR A 171 9.94 -3.46 2.10
N PHE A 172 8.85 -4.11 2.50
CA PHE A 172 7.50 -3.85 2.00
C PHE A 172 6.54 -3.70 3.18
N PRO A 173 5.52 -2.83 3.10
CA PRO A 173 4.60 -2.60 4.21
C PRO A 173 3.59 -3.75 4.40
N ILE A 174 4.05 -4.88 4.95
CA ILE A 174 3.29 -6.15 5.10
C ILE A 174 2.04 -6.09 5.98
N ARG A 175 1.83 -5.02 6.77
CA ARG A 175 0.57 -4.86 7.52
C ARG A 175 -0.57 -4.30 6.67
N ILE A 176 -0.29 -3.74 5.48
CA ILE A 176 -1.38 -3.29 4.61
C ILE A 176 -2.04 -4.50 3.95
N ALA A 177 -3.37 -4.49 3.87
CA ALA A 177 -4.15 -5.57 3.27
C ALA A 177 -3.65 -5.93 1.85
N PRO A 178 -3.29 -7.21 1.57
CA PRO A 178 -2.85 -7.61 0.23
C PRO A 178 -3.89 -7.29 -0.85
N ALA A 179 -5.18 -7.38 -0.54
CA ALA A 179 -6.24 -6.99 -1.48
C ALA A 179 -6.13 -5.51 -1.93
N PHE A 180 -5.71 -4.60 -1.04
CA PHE A 180 -5.47 -3.21 -1.41
C PHE A 180 -4.30 -3.08 -2.40
N PHE A 181 -3.20 -3.81 -2.19
CA PHE A 181 -2.06 -3.77 -3.11
C PHE A 181 -2.34 -4.42 -4.45
N LYS A 182 -2.97 -5.60 -4.46
CA LYS A 182 -3.42 -6.24 -5.70
C LYS A 182 -4.31 -5.29 -6.51
N SER A 183 -5.23 -4.59 -5.84
CA SER A 183 -6.11 -3.61 -6.49
C SER A 183 -5.32 -2.42 -7.03
N SER A 184 -4.28 -1.99 -6.31
CA SER A 184 -3.36 -0.93 -6.76
C SER A 184 -2.55 -1.32 -7.99
N LEU A 185 -2.36 -2.61 -8.24
CA LEU A 185 -1.60 -3.17 -9.36
C LEU A 185 -2.51 -3.65 -10.50
N ASP A 186 -3.82 -3.40 -10.42
CA ASP A 186 -4.83 -3.91 -11.34
C ASP A 186 -4.77 -5.46 -11.47
N GLU A 187 -4.41 -6.14 -10.37
CA GLU A 187 -4.43 -7.61 -10.27
C GLU A 187 -5.84 -8.11 -9.94
N PRO A 188 -6.21 -9.31 -10.43
CA PRO A 188 -7.51 -9.90 -10.12
C PRO A 188 -7.60 -10.27 -8.64
N ILE A 189 -8.76 -10.00 -8.03
CA ILE A 189 -9.08 -10.33 -6.63
C ILE A 189 -10.55 -10.74 -6.59
N ASP A 190 -10.84 -11.88 -5.95
CA ASP A 190 -12.21 -12.33 -5.76
C ASP A 190 -12.83 -11.80 -4.44
N ASN A 191 -14.15 -11.94 -4.31
CA ASN A 191 -14.87 -11.42 -3.14
C ASN A 191 -14.50 -12.13 -1.84
N ASP A 192 -14.16 -13.43 -1.90
CA ASP A 192 -13.82 -14.21 -0.72
C ASP A 192 -12.46 -13.74 -0.18
N GLU A 193 -11.49 -13.46 -1.05
CA GLU A 193 -10.20 -12.85 -0.67
C GLU A 193 -10.41 -11.47 -0.01
N VAL A 194 -11.25 -10.61 -0.58
CA VAL A 194 -11.55 -9.28 0.01
C VAL A 194 -12.24 -9.43 1.36
N LEU A 195 -13.17 -10.39 1.50
CA LEU A 195 -13.85 -10.67 2.76
C LEU A 195 -12.88 -11.19 3.83
N GLU A 196 -11.96 -12.09 3.50
CA GLU A 196 -10.94 -12.55 4.45
C GLU A 196 -9.98 -11.43 4.87
N ASN A 197 -9.61 -10.54 3.94
CA ASN A 197 -8.85 -9.33 4.28
C ASN A 197 -9.64 -8.43 5.24
N PHE A 198 -10.95 -8.28 5.02
CA PHE A 198 -11.83 -7.50 5.88
C PHE A 198 -12.00 -8.11 7.27
N LEU A 199 -12.12 -9.44 7.39
CA LEU A 199 -12.17 -10.14 8.68
C LEU A 199 -10.88 -9.98 9.51
N LYS A 200 -9.74 -9.68 8.87
CA LYS A 200 -8.48 -9.32 9.52
C LYS A 200 -8.32 -7.81 9.75
N PHE A 201 -9.17 -7.00 9.13
CA PHE A 201 -9.18 -5.54 9.29
C PHE A 201 -10.02 -5.11 10.50
N VAL A 202 -11.19 -5.73 10.70
CA VAL A 202 -12.11 -5.44 11.81
C VAL A 202 -11.54 -5.88 13.18
N SER A 203 -12.23 -5.57 14.27
CA SER A 203 -11.80 -6.04 15.60
C SER A 203 -11.89 -7.56 15.71
N HIS A 204 -11.12 -8.16 16.63
CA HIS A 204 -11.17 -9.61 16.82
C HIS A 204 -12.57 -10.11 17.22
N SER A 205 -13.28 -9.36 18.07
CA SER A 205 -14.66 -9.66 18.45
C SER A 205 -15.60 -9.62 17.25
N ASP A 206 -15.50 -8.59 16.41
CA ASP A 206 -16.32 -8.49 15.20
C ASP A 206 -16.00 -9.64 14.24
N ALA A 207 -14.71 -9.95 14.03
CA ALA A 207 -14.32 -11.04 13.15
C ALA A 207 -14.90 -12.40 13.61
N VAL A 208 -14.95 -12.65 14.93
CA VAL A 208 -15.56 -13.86 15.50
C VAL A 208 -17.07 -13.84 15.30
N LEU A 209 -17.74 -12.73 15.63
CA LEU A 209 -19.19 -12.54 15.40
C LEU A 209 -19.57 -12.82 13.95
N LEU A 210 -18.87 -12.21 13.00
CA LEU A 210 -19.13 -12.33 11.57
C LEU A 210 -18.91 -13.76 11.07
N ARG A 211 -17.80 -14.40 11.47
CA ARG A 211 -17.52 -15.80 11.10
C ARG A 211 -18.59 -16.75 11.62
N ASN A 212 -19.00 -16.59 12.88
CA ASN A 212 -20.06 -17.41 13.47
C ASN A 212 -21.40 -17.18 12.77
N SER A 213 -21.75 -15.92 12.51
CA SER A 213 -22.99 -15.55 11.82
C SER A 213 -23.06 -16.07 10.38
N LEU A 214 -21.92 -16.11 9.68
CA LEU A 214 -21.81 -16.70 8.35
C LEU A 214 -21.96 -18.24 8.36
N GLN A 215 -21.52 -18.90 9.43
CA GLN A 215 -21.65 -20.35 9.57
C GLN A 215 -23.06 -20.77 10.02
N ASN A 216 -23.58 -20.13 11.06
CA ASN A 216 -24.94 -20.36 11.56
C ASN A 216 -25.61 -19.05 11.96
N PHE A 217 -26.40 -18.50 11.04
CA PHE A 217 -27.13 -17.25 11.27
C PHE A 217 -28.15 -17.34 12.42
N GLU A 218 -28.72 -18.53 12.68
CA GLU A 218 -29.76 -18.70 13.71
C GLU A 218 -29.22 -18.58 15.14
N ASP A 219 -27.91 -18.80 15.32
CA ASP A 219 -27.22 -18.65 16.60
C ASP A 219 -26.49 -17.31 16.73
N ALA A 220 -26.60 -16.43 15.71
CA ALA A 220 -25.96 -15.13 15.73
C ALA A 220 -26.58 -14.24 16.81
N ASP A 221 -25.75 -13.45 17.48
CA ASP A 221 -26.24 -12.36 18.33
C ASP A 221 -26.81 -11.26 17.43
N GLU A 222 -28.13 -11.14 17.40
CA GLU A 222 -28.84 -10.20 16.53
C GLU A 222 -28.52 -8.75 16.88
N ASP A 223 -28.41 -8.43 18.17
CA ASP A 223 -28.14 -7.06 18.62
C ASP A 223 -26.71 -6.64 18.23
N ASP A 224 -25.71 -7.48 18.49
CA ASP A 224 -24.32 -7.23 18.10
C ASP A 224 -24.17 -7.13 16.57
N LEU A 225 -24.86 -7.99 15.81
CA LEU A 225 -24.80 -7.97 14.35
C LEU A 225 -25.45 -6.70 13.77
N LEU A 226 -26.56 -6.25 14.35
CA LEU A 226 -27.21 -4.99 13.97
C LEU A 226 -26.36 -3.77 14.33
N GLU A 227 -25.70 -3.78 15.48
CA GLU A 227 -24.74 -2.75 15.87
C GLU A 227 -23.56 -2.71 14.89
N PHE A 228 -22.97 -3.85 14.56
CA PHE A 228 -21.92 -3.95 13.55
C PHE A 228 -22.37 -3.37 12.20
N CYS A 229 -23.52 -3.81 11.69
CA CYS A 229 -24.08 -3.31 10.43
C CYS A 229 -24.31 -1.80 10.46
N THR A 230 -24.75 -1.26 11.60
CA THR A 230 -24.95 0.19 11.79
C THR A 230 -23.62 0.95 11.77
N ASN A 231 -22.58 0.42 12.42
CA ASN A 231 -21.24 1.01 12.45
C ASN A 231 -20.59 1.09 11.07
N TYR A 232 -20.98 0.20 10.15
CA TYR A 232 -20.56 0.20 8.75
C TYR A 232 -21.61 0.79 7.79
N ASP A 233 -22.57 1.57 8.30
CA ASP A 233 -23.56 2.30 7.51
C ASP A 233 -24.43 1.41 6.58
N ALA A 234 -24.62 0.13 6.93
CA ALA A 234 -25.38 -0.82 6.13
C ALA A 234 -26.81 -0.34 5.86
N LYS A 235 -27.27 -0.47 4.60
CA LYS A 235 -28.58 0.04 4.16
C LYS A 235 -29.71 -0.99 4.17
N CYS A 236 -29.43 -2.21 4.62
CA CYS A 236 -30.43 -3.26 4.77
C CYS A 236 -30.12 -4.15 5.96
N LEU A 237 -31.16 -4.81 6.50
CA LEU A 237 -31.02 -5.69 7.66
C LEU A 237 -30.39 -7.04 7.25
N PRO A 238 -29.48 -7.58 8.07
CA PRO A 238 -28.89 -8.88 7.81
C PRO A 238 -29.91 -10.00 8.01
N ASN A 239 -29.84 -11.02 7.16
CA ASN A 239 -30.57 -12.27 7.25
C ASN A 239 -29.74 -13.41 6.64
N LYS A 240 -30.17 -14.64 6.90
CA LYS A 240 -29.51 -15.87 6.43
C LYS A 240 -29.23 -15.91 4.92
N HIS A 241 -30.00 -15.19 4.10
CA HIS A 241 -29.86 -15.21 2.64
C HIS A 241 -28.97 -14.09 2.10
N ASN A 242 -28.85 -12.96 2.81
CA ASN A 242 -28.12 -11.78 2.32
C ASN A 242 -26.81 -11.49 3.07
N LEU A 243 -26.57 -12.08 4.25
CA LEU A 243 -25.45 -11.70 5.12
C LEU A 243 -24.10 -11.76 4.39
N LYS A 244 -23.82 -12.86 3.69
CA LYS A 244 -22.54 -13.00 2.97
C LYS A 244 -22.35 -11.89 1.94
N VAL A 245 -23.34 -11.67 1.08
CA VAL A 245 -23.28 -10.64 0.03
C VAL A 245 -23.15 -9.24 0.63
N MET A 246 -23.85 -8.98 1.74
CA MET A 246 -23.75 -7.71 2.45
C MET A 246 -22.33 -7.49 2.99
N LEU A 247 -21.74 -8.48 3.65
CA LEU A 247 -20.37 -8.38 4.17
C LEU A 247 -19.34 -8.25 3.04
N GLU A 248 -19.51 -8.95 1.91
CA GLU A 248 -18.67 -8.76 0.73
C GLU A 248 -18.75 -7.32 0.18
N GLN A 249 -19.94 -6.70 0.22
CA GLN A 249 -20.11 -5.31 -0.22
C GLN A 249 -19.44 -4.33 0.73
N ILE A 250 -19.64 -4.49 2.05
CA ILE A 250 -18.97 -3.68 3.08
C ILE A 250 -17.45 -3.85 2.96
N ALA A 251 -16.96 -5.08 2.83
CA ALA A 251 -15.54 -5.37 2.67
C ALA A 251 -14.95 -4.66 1.44
N LYS A 252 -15.64 -4.69 0.29
CA LYS A 252 -15.20 -3.95 -0.90
C LYS A 252 -15.19 -2.45 -0.67
N GLU A 253 -16.19 -1.91 0.01
CA GLU A 253 -16.25 -0.49 0.33
C GLU A 253 -15.03 -0.06 1.17
N GLU A 254 -14.78 -0.76 2.28
CA GLU A 254 -13.71 -0.45 3.23
C GLU A 254 -12.31 -0.70 2.66
N ILE A 255 -12.09 -1.85 2.04
CA ILE A 255 -10.76 -2.29 1.62
C ILE A 255 -10.34 -1.67 0.27
N LEU A 256 -11.31 -1.37 -0.63
CA LEU A 256 -11.01 -0.99 -2.02
C LEU A 256 -11.55 0.39 -2.43
N GLN A 257 -12.79 0.73 -2.05
CA GLN A 257 -13.46 1.95 -2.55
C GLN A 257 -13.07 3.19 -1.73
N LYS A 258 -13.19 3.15 -0.40
CA LYS A 258 -12.77 4.24 0.49
C LYS A 258 -11.31 4.66 0.30
N PRO A 259 -10.33 3.75 0.15
CA PRO A 259 -8.93 4.13 -0.08
C PRO A 259 -8.59 4.39 -1.55
N SER A 260 -9.57 4.46 -2.46
CA SER A 260 -9.34 4.56 -3.91
C SER A 260 -8.48 5.75 -4.32
N PHE A 261 -8.65 6.92 -3.69
CA PHE A 261 -7.80 8.08 -3.98
C PHE A 261 -6.32 7.81 -3.61
N VAL A 262 -6.07 7.18 -2.47
CA VAL A 262 -4.71 6.80 -2.06
C VAL A 262 -4.13 5.78 -3.04
N ARG A 263 -4.93 4.77 -3.41
CA ARG A 263 -4.58 3.76 -4.43
C ARG A 263 -4.11 4.43 -5.72
N GLU A 264 -4.87 5.38 -6.24
CA GLU A 264 -4.52 6.08 -7.49
C GLU A 264 -3.21 6.87 -7.37
N CYS A 265 -2.91 7.45 -6.21
CA CYS A 265 -1.68 8.20 -5.99
C CYS A 265 -0.44 7.31 -5.90
N ILE A 266 -0.55 6.12 -5.29
CA ILE A 266 0.57 5.19 -5.11
C ILE A 266 0.80 4.27 -6.31
N ARG A 267 -0.24 3.99 -7.10
CA ARG A 267 -0.22 3.04 -8.22
C ARG A 267 0.93 3.24 -9.21
N PRO A 268 1.27 4.46 -9.66
CA PRO A 268 2.39 4.66 -10.58
C PRO A 268 3.73 4.12 -10.05
N HIS A 269 3.95 4.23 -8.73
CA HIS A 269 5.17 3.77 -8.07
C HIS A 269 5.18 2.26 -7.89
N LEU A 270 4.05 1.65 -7.55
CA LEU A 270 3.93 0.19 -7.47
C LEU A 270 4.09 -0.46 -8.85
N ASN A 271 3.51 0.15 -9.90
CA ASN A 271 3.67 -0.32 -11.28
C ASN A 271 5.14 -0.33 -11.74
N TYR A 272 5.97 0.59 -11.24
CA TYR A 272 7.41 0.58 -11.52
C TYR A 272 8.09 -0.71 -11.05
N ILE A 273 7.67 -1.26 -9.91
CA ILE A 273 8.23 -2.49 -9.32
C ILE A 273 7.40 -3.74 -9.60
N LYS A 274 6.28 -3.66 -10.33
CA LYS A 274 5.36 -4.79 -10.56
C LYS A 274 6.05 -6.05 -11.08
N HIS A 275 7.07 -5.92 -11.92
CA HIS A 275 7.81 -7.04 -12.50
C HIS A 275 8.73 -7.80 -11.51
N ILE A 276 9.03 -7.20 -10.36
CA ILE A 276 9.83 -7.81 -9.27
C ILE A 276 9.04 -7.96 -7.98
N LEU A 277 7.79 -7.51 -7.95
CA LEU A 277 6.90 -7.57 -6.81
C LEU A 277 5.96 -8.77 -6.97
N ASN A 278 5.97 -9.68 -6.00
CA ASN A 278 5.03 -10.79 -5.95
C ASN A 278 4.27 -10.70 -4.63
N ILE A 279 3.03 -10.20 -4.69
CA ILE A 279 2.20 -9.95 -3.49
C ILE A 279 1.92 -11.27 -2.77
N ASP A 280 1.51 -12.32 -3.47
CA ASP A 280 1.19 -13.61 -2.84
C ASP A 280 2.41 -14.18 -2.11
N TYR A 281 3.61 -14.10 -2.70
CA TYR A 281 4.84 -14.55 -2.05
C TYR A 281 5.17 -13.74 -0.80
N ILE A 282 5.11 -12.40 -0.87
CA ILE A 282 5.41 -11.51 0.25
C ILE A 282 4.48 -11.79 1.43
N PHE A 283 3.19 -12.00 1.16
CA PHE A 283 2.18 -12.20 2.19
C PHE A 283 2.02 -13.66 2.61
N SER A 284 2.51 -14.64 1.84
CA SER A 284 2.51 -16.07 2.25
C SER A 284 3.44 -16.37 3.43
N ALA A 285 4.39 -15.48 3.71
CA ALA A 285 5.36 -15.62 4.79
C ALA A 285 4.83 -15.15 6.16
N TYR A 286 3.60 -14.62 6.22
CA TYR A 286 2.99 -13.98 7.39
C TYR A 286 1.53 -14.40 7.56
#